data_AF-A0A954PRZ8-F1
#
_entry.id   AF-A0A954PRZ8-F1
#
_cell.length_a   1.000
_cell.length_b   1.000
_cell.length_c   1.000
_cell.angle_alpha   90.00
_cell.angle_beta   90.00
_cell.angle_gamma   90.00
#
_symmetry.space_group_name_H-M   'P 1'
#
loop_
_entity.id
_entity.type
_entity.pdbx_description
1 polymer ?
#
loop_
_entity_poly.entity_id
_entity_poly.type
_entity_poly.pdbx_seq_one_letter_code
_entity_poly.pdbx_strand_id
1 'polypeptide(L)'
;GAMLYQLTCAGCHRADRKGAMPLIRPLLNVEKTDDEIRDTIRNGRGLMPAFSVFSDRELDALTAFIRSAPDAQSEGDSGKSLEQKLLEEGAESLVLATLKEGDAGRGAIAFHQPHMGCNKCHLVGDKQNSLGSDLTNLPAQTTNLHLVESVLEPSKVIRHGYEQVSLLLADDRTLTGFIVEERDDAVVIRDSSATGETVEIPLGDIEARKTSATSIMPAGQVNQLTSRQQFLDLARYLIDIHEGGKKRADELQPSKESTALSIPKTRVRYLNEGYQNFTGPNGEPALSPPWGTLNAIDLVKGEILWRVPLGEYPELVAKGIRNTGALSFGGAVATAGGLIFIAGTPDEKIRAFEKHSGRLLWEYKLPAGGYATPSTYMVDGRQYLVIAAGGGGKNGTKSGDSVIAFALAEPDQATPTDPTSGASESPWIELFDGRTLDGWVHLNGSHDFFVADSEIVG
;
A
#
# COMPACT_ATOMS: atom_id res chain seq x y z
N GLY A 1 4.63 -9.09 1.97
CA GLY A 1 5.68 -8.71 2.91
C GLY A 1 6.86 -9.65 2.83
N ALA A 2 6.86 -10.71 3.64
CA ALA A 2 7.97 -11.68 3.75
C ALA A 2 8.46 -12.24 2.41
N MET A 3 7.53 -12.68 1.54
CA MET A 3 7.87 -13.21 0.21
C MET A 3 8.55 -12.17 -0.69
N LEU A 4 8.00 -10.96 -0.78
CA LEU A 4 8.59 -9.86 -1.57
C LEU A 4 9.99 -9.53 -1.04
N TYR A 5 10.13 -9.45 0.28
CA TYR A 5 11.41 -9.19 0.94
C TYR A 5 12.46 -10.24 0.57
N GLN A 6 12.09 -11.53 0.59
CA GLN A 6 13.00 -12.60 0.20
C GLN A 6 13.43 -12.51 -1.26
N LEU A 7 12.50 -12.19 -2.16
CA LEU A 7 12.79 -12.08 -3.58
C LEU A 7 13.70 -10.90 -3.94
N THR A 8 13.55 -9.76 -3.26
CA THR A 8 14.18 -8.50 -3.74
C THR A 8 15.15 -7.86 -2.76
N CYS A 9 14.97 -8.08 -1.46
CA CYS A 9 15.73 -7.35 -0.42
C CYS A 9 16.75 -8.25 0.29
N ALA A 10 16.46 -9.55 0.43
CA ALA A 10 17.28 -10.48 1.22
C ALA A 10 18.68 -10.70 0.63
N GLY A 11 18.88 -10.48 -0.67
CA GLY A 11 20.21 -10.54 -1.30
C GLY A 11 21.23 -9.61 -0.61
N CYS A 12 20.80 -8.41 -0.22
CA CYS A 12 21.64 -7.46 0.52
C CYS A 12 21.39 -7.52 2.04
N HIS A 13 20.12 -7.57 2.46
CA HIS A 13 19.75 -7.43 3.87
C HIS A 13 19.67 -8.75 4.66
N ARG A 14 19.96 -9.88 4.00
CA ARG A 14 19.83 -11.25 4.52
C ARG A 14 18.40 -11.63 4.90
N ALA A 15 18.10 -12.92 4.88
CA ALA A 15 16.78 -13.46 5.20
C ALA A 15 16.31 -13.08 6.62
N ASP A 16 17.25 -13.00 7.56
CA ASP A 16 17.01 -12.69 8.97
C ASP A 16 16.99 -11.18 9.28
N ARG A 17 17.04 -10.32 8.25
CA ARG A 17 17.06 -8.85 8.36
C ARG A 17 18.27 -8.28 9.11
N LYS A 18 19.31 -9.05 9.39
CA LYS A 18 20.50 -8.53 10.09
C LYS A 18 21.47 -7.77 9.18
N GLY A 19 21.31 -7.85 7.86
CA GLY A 19 22.20 -7.20 6.91
C GLY A 19 23.62 -7.77 6.92
N ALA A 20 24.52 -7.11 6.20
CA ALA A 20 25.92 -7.46 6.09
C ALA A 20 26.76 -6.23 6.48
N MET A 21 26.91 -6.01 7.79
CA MET A 21 27.72 -4.90 8.30
C MET A 21 29.19 -5.02 7.83
N PRO A 22 29.88 -3.88 7.63
CA PRO A 22 29.43 -2.50 7.86
C PRO A 22 28.65 -1.89 6.69
N LEU A 23 28.59 -2.57 5.54
CA LEU A 23 28.09 -2.00 4.27
C LEU A 23 26.57 -1.95 4.20
N ILE A 24 25.88 -3.00 4.66
CA ILE A 24 24.43 -3.10 4.61
C ILE A 24 23.87 -3.15 6.04
N ARG A 25 23.10 -2.11 6.40
CA ARG A 25 22.53 -1.97 7.74
C ARG A 25 21.45 -3.04 8.02
N PRO A 26 21.31 -3.47 9.29
CA PRO A 26 20.18 -4.28 9.73
C PRO A 26 18.84 -3.58 9.50
N LEU A 27 17.81 -4.36 9.21
CA LEU A 27 16.42 -3.92 9.09
C LEU A 27 15.57 -4.36 10.28
N LEU A 28 16.22 -4.70 11.40
CA LEU A 28 15.57 -4.91 12.69
C LEU A 28 15.53 -3.59 13.46
N ASN A 29 14.36 -3.24 14.02
CA ASN A 29 14.15 -2.02 14.81
C ASN A 29 14.48 -0.72 14.06
N VAL A 30 14.06 -0.61 12.80
CA VAL A 30 14.28 0.58 11.99
C VAL A 30 13.57 1.80 12.61
N GLU A 31 14.31 2.87 12.92
CA GLU A 31 13.77 4.09 13.55
C GLU A 31 13.06 5.05 12.58
N LYS A 32 13.25 4.88 11.27
CA LYS A 32 12.55 5.67 10.24
C LYS A 32 11.04 5.49 10.32
N THR A 33 10.26 6.48 9.90
CA THR A 33 8.81 6.39 9.70
C THR A 33 8.46 5.46 8.53
N ASP A 34 7.21 5.01 8.45
CA ASP A 34 6.78 4.13 7.36
C ASP A 34 6.90 4.81 6.00
N ASP A 35 6.62 6.12 5.91
CA ASP A 35 6.77 6.88 4.67
C ASP A 35 8.23 7.05 4.25
N GLU A 36 9.14 7.24 5.22
CA GLU A 36 10.58 7.24 4.95
C GLU A 36 11.10 5.87 4.51
N ILE A 37 10.52 4.77 5.02
CA ILE A 37 10.85 3.41 4.57
C ILE A 37 10.37 3.21 3.14
N ARG A 38 9.12 3.58 2.82
CA ARG A 38 8.55 3.50 1.46
C ARG A 38 9.36 4.34 0.48
N ASP A 39 9.70 5.57 0.85
CA ASP A 39 10.52 6.49 0.05
C ASP A 39 11.90 5.89 -0.23
N THR A 40 12.56 5.35 0.80
CA THR A 40 13.87 4.70 0.65
C THR A 40 13.79 3.47 -0.27
N ILE A 41 12.73 2.66 -0.19
CA ILE A 41 12.56 1.50 -1.08
C ILE A 41 12.30 1.95 -2.52
N ARG A 42 11.41 2.93 -2.71
CA ARG A 42 11.00 3.40 -4.04
C ARG A 42 12.13 4.11 -4.76
N ASN A 43 12.86 4.98 -4.08
CA ASN A 43 13.84 5.89 -4.68
C ASN A 43 15.29 5.44 -4.48
N GLY A 44 15.53 4.46 -3.60
CA GLY A 44 16.89 4.04 -3.24
C GLY A 44 17.60 5.09 -2.39
N ARG A 45 18.67 4.69 -1.68
CA ARG A 45 19.54 5.62 -0.95
C ARG A 45 20.91 5.02 -0.69
N GLY A 46 21.97 5.74 -1.10
CA GLY A 46 23.33 5.24 -0.98
C GLY A 46 23.55 4.02 -1.87
N LEU A 47 23.99 2.90 -1.30
CA LEU A 47 24.20 1.63 -2.01
C LEU A 47 22.90 0.86 -2.31
N MET A 48 21.76 1.29 -1.76
CA MET A 48 20.48 0.63 -1.97
C MET A 48 19.86 1.11 -3.30
N PRO A 49 19.63 0.22 -4.29
CA PRO A 49 19.01 0.58 -5.56
C PRO A 49 17.54 0.98 -5.38
N ALA A 50 17.01 1.73 -6.36
CA ALA A 50 15.62 2.15 -6.39
C ALA A 50 14.71 1.01 -6.89
N PHE A 51 13.61 0.75 -6.18
CA PHE A 51 12.59 -0.23 -6.56
C PHE A 51 11.27 0.47 -6.91
N SER A 52 11.29 1.26 -7.98
CA SER A 52 10.13 2.03 -8.45
C SER A 52 8.98 1.16 -8.98
N VAL A 53 9.23 -0.13 -9.21
CA VAL A 53 8.29 -1.09 -9.82
C VAL A 53 7.17 -1.51 -8.87
N PHE A 54 7.38 -1.38 -7.56
CA PHE A 54 6.42 -1.84 -6.57
C PHE A 54 5.19 -0.92 -6.50
N SER A 55 4.02 -1.53 -6.47
CA SER A 55 2.76 -0.84 -6.15
C SER A 55 2.74 -0.39 -4.68
N ASP A 56 1.88 0.58 -4.36
CA ASP A 56 1.72 1.07 -2.98
C ASP A 56 1.37 -0.06 -2.00
N ARG A 57 0.54 -1.00 -2.45
CA ARG A 57 0.16 -2.18 -1.66
C ARG A 57 1.34 -3.11 -1.36
N GLU A 58 2.26 -3.26 -2.31
CA GLU A 58 3.47 -4.08 -2.14
C GLU A 58 4.47 -3.40 -1.21
N LEU A 59 4.62 -2.06 -1.33
CA LEU A 59 5.42 -1.25 -0.43
C LEU A 59 4.87 -1.27 1.00
N ASP A 60 3.55 -1.20 1.17
CA ASP A 60 2.90 -1.36 2.48
C ASP A 60 3.19 -2.74 3.07
N ALA A 61 3.06 -3.79 2.26
CA ALA A 61 3.31 -5.14 2.71
C ALA A 61 4.79 -5.37 3.07
N LEU A 62 5.75 -4.77 2.35
CA LEU A 62 7.17 -4.78 2.66
C LEU A 62 7.47 -4.01 3.95
N THR A 63 6.90 -2.80 4.09
CA THR A 63 7.07 -1.94 5.27
C THR A 63 6.55 -2.64 6.53
N ALA A 64 5.35 -3.23 6.45
CA ALA A 64 4.78 -4.02 7.54
C ALA A 64 5.66 -5.24 7.93
N PHE A 65 6.31 -5.87 6.95
CA PHE A 65 7.25 -6.96 7.23
C PHE A 65 8.56 -6.47 7.85
N ILE A 66 9.10 -5.31 7.43
CA ILE A 66 10.27 -4.72 8.07
C ILE A 66 9.97 -4.38 9.55
N ARG A 67 8.76 -3.90 9.83
CA ARG A 67 8.26 -3.59 11.19
C ARG A 67 7.96 -4.80 12.06
N SER A 68 7.73 -5.98 11.48
CA SER A 68 7.37 -7.15 12.27
C SER A 68 8.53 -7.59 13.18
N ALA A 69 8.23 -8.16 14.33
CA ALA A 69 9.27 -8.77 15.16
C ALA A 69 10.04 -9.85 14.38
N PRO A 70 11.35 -10.06 14.64
CA PRO A 70 12.06 -11.26 14.19
C PRO A 70 11.37 -12.47 14.79
N ASP A 71 10.65 -13.19 13.93
CA ASP A 71 9.97 -14.46 14.11
C ASP A 71 8.72 -14.47 15.01
N ALA A 72 7.58 -14.15 14.40
CA ALA A 72 6.35 -14.92 14.63
C ALA A 72 6.39 -16.17 13.73
N GLN A 73 7.22 -17.15 14.08
CA GLN A 73 7.05 -18.54 13.61
C GLN A 73 6.29 -19.33 14.67
N SER A 74 5.40 -20.19 14.18
CA SER A 74 4.50 -21.05 14.94
C SER A 74 5.19 -21.79 16.09
N GLU A 75 4.52 -21.83 17.24
CA GLU A 75 4.86 -22.69 18.37
C GLU A 75 5.00 -24.15 17.90
N GLY A 76 6.20 -24.72 18.06
CA GLY A 76 6.45 -26.13 17.86
C GLY A 76 7.87 -26.44 17.39
N ASP A 77 8.68 -26.93 18.31
CA ASP A 77 9.96 -27.62 18.10
C ASP A 77 11.19 -26.74 17.78
N SER A 78 12.06 -26.63 18.80
CA SER A 78 13.46 -26.16 18.79
C SER A 78 13.73 -24.98 17.85
N GLY A 79 13.94 -23.77 18.39
CA GLY A 79 14.10 -22.48 17.66
C GLY A 79 15.21 -22.35 16.60
N LYS A 80 15.62 -23.45 15.96
CA LYS A 80 16.35 -23.57 14.72
C LYS A 80 15.38 -23.58 13.54
N SER A 81 15.76 -22.90 12.47
CA SER A 81 15.08 -22.96 11.17
C SER A 81 15.12 -24.37 10.57
N LEU A 82 14.22 -24.68 9.63
CA LEU A 82 14.22 -25.96 8.93
C LEU A 82 15.55 -26.21 8.21
N GLU A 83 16.10 -25.18 7.56
CA GLU A 83 17.42 -25.23 6.93
C GLU A 83 18.51 -25.69 7.89
N GLN A 84 18.57 -25.11 9.09
CA GLN A 84 19.55 -25.50 10.12
C GLN A 84 19.39 -26.96 10.53
N LYS A 85 18.15 -27.42 10.73
CA LYS A 85 17.86 -28.82 11.07
C LYS A 85 18.33 -29.77 9.96
N LEU A 86 18.11 -29.41 8.69
CA LEU A 86 18.54 -30.20 7.53
C LEU A 86 20.07 -30.20 7.35
N LEU A 87 20.73 -29.05 7.55
CA LEU A 87 22.19 -28.95 7.49
C LEU A 87 22.87 -29.78 8.59
N GLU A 88 22.29 -29.82 9.79
CA GLU A 88 22.78 -30.65 10.90
C GLU A 88 22.64 -32.16 10.63
N GLU A 89 21.58 -32.56 9.92
CA GLU A 89 21.41 -33.96 9.49
C GLU A 89 22.44 -34.36 8.42
N GLY A 90 22.82 -33.42 7.55
CA GLY A 90 23.80 -33.61 6.50
C GLY A 90 23.21 -34.20 5.21
N ALA A 91 23.76 -33.76 4.08
CA ALA A 91 23.20 -34.06 2.76
C ALA A 91 23.21 -35.57 2.43
N GLU A 92 24.22 -36.32 2.86
CA GLU A 92 24.28 -37.78 2.63
C GLU A 92 23.12 -38.54 3.31
N SER A 93 22.84 -38.21 4.57
CA SER A 93 21.69 -38.79 5.30
C SER A 93 20.37 -38.40 4.61
N LEU A 94 20.24 -37.14 4.21
CA LEU A 94 19.06 -36.64 3.52
C LEU A 94 18.84 -37.31 2.17
N VAL A 95 19.89 -37.66 1.42
CA VAL A 95 19.77 -38.44 0.18
C VAL A 95 19.18 -39.82 0.47
N LEU A 96 19.71 -40.53 1.47
CA LEU A 96 19.19 -41.86 1.84
C LEU A 96 17.73 -41.79 2.27
N ALA A 97 17.37 -40.79 3.09
CA ALA A 97 15.99 -40.55 3.50
C ALA A 97 15.09 -40.19 2.31
N THR A 98 15.57 -39.34 1.40
CA THR A 98 14.85 -38.94 0.17
C THR A 98 14.51 -40.15 -0.69
N LEU A 99 15.47 -41.07 -0.87
CA LEU A 99 15.25 -42.27 -1.68
C LEU A 99 14.26 -43.25 -1.05
N LYS A 100 14.16 -43.25 0.29
CA LYS A 100 13.30 -44.17 1.05
C LYS A 100 11.90 -43.62 1.32
N GLU A 101 11.78 -42.33 1.61
CA GLU A 101 10.59 -41.70 2.19
C GLU A 101 10.01 -40.58 1.31
N GLY A 102 10.77 -40.07 0.34
CA GLY A 102 10.32 -38.98 -0.52
C GLY A 102 9.31 -39.43 -1.58
N ASP A 103 8.39 -38.53 -1.92
CA ASP A 103 7.39 -38.71 -2.96
C ASP A 103 7.52 -37.64 -4.04
N ALA A 104 7.82 -38.07 -5.27
CA ALA A 104 8.04 -37.17 -6.39
C ALA A 104 6.79 -36.36 -6.79
N GLY A 105 5.58 -36.89 -6.60
CA GLY A 105 4.33 -36.18 -6.90
C GLY A 105 4.07 -35.05 -5.91
N ARG A 106 4.27 -35.30 -4.61
CA ARG A 106 4.21 -34.25 -3.58
C ARG A 106 5.33 -33.21 -3.77
N GLY A 107 6.52 -33.67 -4.15
CA GLY A 107 7.64 -32.81 -4.46
C GLY A 107 7.40 -31.90 -5.66
N ALA A 108 6.74 -32.41 -6.70
CA ALA A 108 6.32 -31.61 -7.85
C ALA A 108 5.39 -30.48 -7.42
N ILE A 109 4.41 -30.76 -6.55
CA ILE A 109 3.53 -29.72 -6.01
C ILE A 109 4.35 -28.63 -5.31
N ALA A 110 5.32 -28.99 -4.45
CA ALA A 110 6.18 -28.05 -3.76
C ALA A 110 7.02 -27.20 -4.75
N PHE A 111 7.66 -27.83 -5.73
CA PHE A 111 8.48 -27.15 -6.74
C PHE A 111 7.70 -26.09 -7.54
N HIS A 112 6.43 -26.38 -7.85
CA HIS A 112 5.56 -25.51 -8.64
C HIS A 112 4.74 -24.51 -7.81
N GLN A 113 4.89 -24.49 -6.48
CA GLN A 113 4.18 -23.52 -5.65
C GLN A 113 4.61 -22.08 -5.96
N PRO A 114 3.66 -21.12 -6.07
CA PRO A 114 3.98 -19.72 -6.36
C PRO A 114 4.96 -19.07 -5.38
N HIS A 115 4.94 -19.50 -4.11
CA HIS A 115 5.83 -19.00 -3.05
C HIS A 115 7.22 -19.66 -3.07
N MET A 116 7.34 -20.89 -3.58
CA MET A 116 8.61 -21.59 -3.73
C MET A 116 9.42 -21.02 -4.90
N GLY A 117 8.77 -20.63 -6.00
CA GLY A 117 9.37 -19.90 -7.11
C GLY A 117 10.43 -20.66 -7.91
N CYS A 118 10.70 -21.94 -7.61
CA CYS A 118 11.71 -22.75 -8.28
C CYS A 118 11.46 -22.85 -9.80
N ASN A 119 10.20 -23.06 -10.18
CA ASN A 119 9.77 -23.15 -11.59
C ASN A 119 9.86 -21.84 -12.38
N LYS A 120 10.12 -20.69 -11.74
CA LYS A 120 10.38 -19.42 -12.45
C LYS A 120 11.80 -19.36 -13.02
N CYS A 121 12.74 -20.00 -12.35
CA CYS A 121 14.14 -20.03 -12.74
C CYS A 121 14.56 -21.38 -13.33
N HIS A 122 13.87 -22.48 -13.03
CA HIS A 122 14.19 -23.81 -13.54
C HIS A 122 13.05 -24.30 -14.44
N LEU A 123 13.08 -23.83 -15.69
CA LEU A 123 12.09 -24.21 -16.69
C LEU A 123 12.39 -25.62 -17.25
N VAL A 124 11.36 -26.46 -17.29
CA VAL A 124 11.44 -27.78 -17.90
C VAL A 124 11.37 -27.63 -19.43
N GLY A 125 12.45 -28.00 -20.12
CA GLY A 125 12.46 -28.09 -21.58
C GLY A 125 12.59 -26.78 -22.36
N ASP A 126 12.73 -25.62 -21.69
CA ASP A 126 13.01 -24.33 -22.34
C ASP A 126 14.41 -23.83 -22.02
N LYS A 127 15.25 -23.72 -23.05
CA LYS A 127 16.71 -23.59 -22.93
C LYS A 127 17.23 -22.16 -23.04
N GLN A 128 16.49 -21.24 -23.65
CA GLN A 128 17.11 -20.00 -24.12
C GLN A 128 17.12 -18.90 -23.04
N ASN A 129 16.08 -18.80 -22.22
CA ASN A 129 15.91 -17.63 -21.33
C ASN A 129 15.77 -17.97 -19.83
N SER A 130 16.03 -19.22 -19.42
CA SER A 130 15.88 -19.66 -18.02
C SER A 130 17.09 -19.25 -17.16
N LEU A 131 16.89 -18.48 -16.08
CA LEU A 131 17.97 -18.01 -15.18
C LEU A 131 18.71 -19.17 -14.49
N GLY A 132 18.00 -20.26 -14.16
CA GLY A 132 18.53 -21.49 -13.63
C GLY A 132 18.62 -22.60 -14.69
N SER A 133 19.32 -23.66 -14.33
CA SER A 133 19.58 -24.79 -15.23
C SER A 133 18.35 -25.64 -15.52
N ASP A 134 18.35 -26.27 -16.70
CA ASP A 134 17.38 -27.31 -17.04
C ASP A 134 17.65 -28.57 -16.21
N LEU A 135 16.80 -28.80 -15.22
CA LEU A 135 16.91 -29.90 -14.27
C LEU A 135 16.62 -31.27 -14.91
N THR A 136 16.02 -31.29 -16.10
CA THR A 136 15.73 -32.52 -16.85
C THR A 136 16.87 -32.96 -17.76
N ASN A 137 17.90 -32.13 -17.91
CA ASN A 137 19.05 -32.38 -18.79
C ASN A 137 20.35 -31.92 -18.12
N LEU A 138 20.55 -32.32 -16.88
CA LEU A 138 21.82 -32.16 -16.17
C LEU A 138 22.86 -33.19 -16.65
N PRO A 139 24.17 -32.92 -16.50
CA PRO A 139 25.22 -33.86 -16.89
C PRO A 139 25.03 -35.24 -16.26
N ALA A 140 25.34 -36.33 -16.98
CA ALA A 140 25.12 -37.70 -16.51
C ALA A 140 25.87 -38.05 -15.22
N GLN A 141 26.94 -37.32 -14.90
CA GLN A 141 27.73 -37.45 -13.67
C GLN A 141 27.12 -36.72 -12.45
N THR A 142 25.98 -36.05 -12.61
CA THR A 142 25.30 -35.34 -11.51
C THR A 142 24.81 -36.38 -10.51
N THR A 143 25.26 -36.28 -9.26
CA THR A 143 24.89 -37.24 -8.21
C THR A 143 23.66 -36.77 -7.44
N ASN A 144 22.94 -37.71 -6.83
CA ASN A 144 21.83 -37.38 -5.91
C ASN A 144 22.29 -36.48 -4.76
N LEU A 145 23.53 -36.68 -4.29
CA LEU A 145 24.16 -35.82 -3.30
C LEU A 145 24.27 -34.38 -3.81
N HIS A 146 24.77 -34.18 -5.03
CA HIS A 146 24.88 -32.85 -5.61
C HIS A 146 23.52 -32.15 -5.75
N LEU A 147 22.46 -32.88 -6.12
CA LEU A 147 21.11 -32.31 -6.20
C LEU A 147 20.61 -31.83 -4.83
N VAL A 148 20.73 -32.67 -3.80
CA VAL A 148 20.31 -32.34 -2.43
C VAL A 148 21.15 -31.19 -1.85
N GLU A 149 22.47 -31.23 -2.03
CA GLU A 149 23.39 -30.17 -1.59
C GLU A 149 23.12 -28.86 -2.31
N SER A 150 22.82 -28.87 -3.61
CA SER A 150 22.54 -27.63 -4.36
C SER A 150 21.30 -26.89 -3.84
N VAL A 151 20.33 -27.62 -3.27
CA VAL A 151 19.14 -27.02 -2.66
C VAL A 151 19.43 -26.50 -1.25
N LEU A 152 20.25 -27.20 -0.46
CA LEU A 152 20.59 -26.81 0.91
C LEU A 152 21.67 -25.72 0.97
N GLU A 153 22.65 -25.78 0.08
CA GLU A 153 23.84 -24.95 0.05
C GLU A 153 24.12 -24.45 -1.38
N PRO A 154 23.24 -23.61 -1.96
CA PRO A 154 23.27 -23.26 -3.38
C PRO A 154 24.55 -22.54 -3.85
N SER A 155 25.30 -21.93 -2.93
CA SER A 155 26.57 -21.24 -3.23
C SER A 155 27.82 -22.09 -2.98
N LYS A 156 27.69 -23.34 -2.50
CA LYS A 156 28.83 -24.23 -2.20
C LYS A 156 29.54 -24.70 -3.47
N VAL A 157 28.76 -25.07 -4.49
CA VAL A 157 29.25 -25.45 -5.82
C VAL A 157 28.35 -24.81 -6.86
N ILE A 158 28.86 -23.80 -7.56
CA ILE A 158 28.14 -23.13 -8.64
C ILE A 158 28.60 -23.76 -9.96
N ARG A 159 27.65 -24.21 -10.78
CA ARG A 159 27.95 -24.83 -12.08
C ARG A 159 28.54 -23.79 -13.04
N HIS A 160 29.57 -24.19 -13.79
CA HIS A 160 30.14 -23.37 -14.87
C HIS A 160 29.05 -22.91 -15.86
N GLY A 161 29.05 -21.61 -16.18
CA GLY A 161 28.02 -20.95 -17.00
C GLY A 161 26.78 -20.47 -16.23
N TYR A 162 26.67 -20.78 -14.94
CA TYR A 162 25.68 -20.20 -14.02
C TYR A 162 26.33 -19.34 -12.92
N GLU A 163 27.63 -19.09 -13.03
CA GLU A 163 28.33 -18.13 -12.20
C GLU A 163 27.96 -16.72 -12.66
N GLN A 164 27.33 -15.95 -11.78
CA GLN A 164 27.03 -14.56 -12.08
C GLN A 164 28.35 -13.79 -12.20
N VAL A 165 28.52 -13.05 -13.29
CA VAL A 165 29.66 -12.16 -13.50
C VAL A 165 29.19 -10.71 -13.56
N SER A 166 29.99 -9.82 -13.01
CA SER A 166 29.88 -8.38 -13.23
C SER A 166 31.03 -7.94 -14.12
N LEU A 167 30.71 -7.37 -15.27
CA LEU A 167 31.66 -6.78 -16.20
C LEU A 167 31.62 -5.25 -16.06
N LEU A 168 32.79 -4.63 -15.90
CA LEU A 168 32.99 -3.19 -16.07
C LEU A 168 33.41 -2.96 -17.53
N LEU A 169 32.64 -2.16 -18.25
CA LEU A 169 32.87 -1.83 -19.65
C LEU A 169 33.66 -0.52 -19.79
N ALA A 170 34.34 -0.34 -20.93
CA ALA A 170 35.15 0.84 -21.24
C ALA A 170 34.37 2.16 -21.34
N ASP A 171 33.03 2.08 -21.35
CA ASP A 171 32.12 3.22 -21.29
C ASP A 171 31.58 3.48 -19.87
N ASP A 172 32.29 3.00 -18.84
CA ASP A 172 31.95 3.06 -17.42
C ASP A 172 30.65 2.34 -17.02
N ARG A 173 29.98 1.61 -17.93
CA ARG A 173 28.80 0.82 -17.58
C ARG A 173 29.19 -0.48 -16.90
N THR A 174 28.35 -0.92 -15.96
CA THR A 174 28.47 -2.26 -15.36
C THR A 174 27.33 -3.13 -15.85
N LEU A 175 27.67 -4.29 -16.41
CA LEU A 175 26.71 -5.30 -16.87
C LEU A 175 26.82 -6.54 -15.98
N THR A 176 25.69 -7.04 -15.47
CA THR A 176 25.66 -8.22 -14.59
C THR A 176 24.81 -9.33 -15.20
N GLY A 177 25.41 -10.51 -15.36
CA GLY A 177 24.74 -11.61 -16.04
C GLY A 177 25.52 -12.92 -15.98
N PHE A 178 25.20 -13.83 -16.90
CA PHE A 178 25.85 -15.14 -17.02
C PHE A 178 26.56 -15.26 -18.37
N ILE A 179 27.79 -15.75 -18.39
CA ILE A 179 28.51 -15.99 -19.65
C ILE A 179 27.92 -17.25 -20.30
N VAL A 180 27.31 -17.07 -21.46
CA VAL A 180 26.74 -18.15 -22.27
C VAL A 180 27.78 -18.72 -23.23
N GLU A 181 28.60 -17.84 -23.79
CA GLU A 181 29.64 -18.17 -24.76
C GLU A 181 30.81 -17.18 -24.60
N GLU A 182 32.03 -17.67 -24.74
CA GLU A 182 33.26 -16.87 -24.73
C GLU A 182 34.09 -17.30 -25.94
N ARG A 183 34.32 -16.36 -26.86
CA ARG A 183 35.13 -16.52 -28.07
C ARG A 183 36.42 -15.72 -27.96
N ASP A 184 37.32 -15.89 -28.92
CA ASP A 184 38.60 -15.18 -28.96
C ASP A 184 38.46 -13.66 -29.13
N ASP A 185 37.30 -13.16 -29.58
CA ASP A 185 37.01 -11.76 -29.89
C ASP A 185 35.88 -11.13 -29.06
N ALA A 186 34.97 -11.93 -28.48
CA ALA A 186 33.79 -11.45 -27.77
C ALA A 186 33.29 -12.40 -26.68
N VAL A 187 32.59 -11.83 -25.70
CA VAL A 187 31.85 -12.54 -24.65
C VAL A 187 30.35 -12.33 -24.86
N VAL A 188 29.58 -13.41 -24.88
CA VAL A 188 28.12 -13.36 -24.91
C VAL A 188 27.60 -13.52 -23.49
N ILE A 189 27.00 -12.46 -22.95
CA ILE A 189 26.36 -12.49 -21.64
C ILE A 189 24.85 -12.53 -21.78
N ARG A 190 24.20 -13.37 -20.98
CA ARG A 190 22.77 -13.26 -20.71
C ARG A 190 22.52 -12.34 -19.52
N ASP A 191 21.81 -11.25 -19.75
CA ASP A 191 21.51 -10.25 -18.72
C ASP A 191 20.61 -10.85 -17.63
N SER A 192 20.96 -10.60 -16.37
CA SER A 192 20.17 -11.02 -15.21
C SER A 192 19.02 -10.07 -14.85
N SER A 193 19.01 -8.86 -15.44
CA SER A 193 18.11 -7.75 -15.13
C SER A 193 17.03 -7.49 -16.19
N ALA A 194 17.17 -8.02 -17.41
CA ALA A 194 16.24 -7.82 -18.52
C ALA A 194 15.97 -9.12 -19.29
N THR A 195 14.70 -9.54 -19.35
CA THR A 195 14.04 -10.50 -20.30
C THR A 195 14.72 -11.84 -20.63
N GLY A 196 15.91 -12.14 -20.09
CA GLY A 196 16.76 -13.26 -20.51
C GLY A 196 17.50 -13.01 -21.83
N GLU A 197 17.56 -11.77 -22.32
CA GLU A 197 18.24 -11.44 -23.58
C GLU A 197 19.76 -11.61 -23.48
N THR A 198 20.35 -12.05 -24.60
CA THR A 198 21.80 -12.18 -24.74
C THR A 198 22.37 -10.94 -25.38
N VAL A 199 23.48 -10.46 -24.83
CA VAL A 199 24.22 -9.28 -25.27
C VAL A 199 25.64 -9.73 -25.60
N GLU A 200 26.09 -9.46 -26.81
CA GLU A 200 27.45 -9.69 -27.24
C GLU A 200 28.31 -8.47 -26.90
N ILE A 201 29.44 -8.70 -26.24
CA ILE A 201 30.36 -7.67 -25.76
C ILE A 201 31.76 -7.99 -26.31
N PRO A 202 32.35 -7.11 -27.14
CA PRO A 202 33.73 -7.27 -27.59
C PRO A 202 34.70 -7.35 -26.39
N LEU A 203 35.68 -8.25 -26.44
CA LEU A 203 36.66 -8.41 -25.34
C LEU A 203 37.45 -7.12 -25.08
N GLY A 204 37.68 -6.31 -26.12
CA GLY A 204 38.36 -5.01 -26.01
C GLY A 204 37.58 -3.96 -25.22
N ASP A 205 36.27 -4.14 -25.04
CA ASP A 205 35.40 -3.23 -24.32
C ASP A 205 35.27 -3.60 -22.83
N ILE A 206 35.91 -4.69 -22.37
CA ILE A 206 35.83 -5.17 -20.97
C ILE A 206 37.08 -4.71 -20.21
N GLU A 207 36.91 -3.79 -19.26
CA GLU A 207 37.99 -3.29 -18.41
C GLU A 207 38.26 -4.19 -17.21
N ALA A 208 37.20 -4.71 -16.58
CA ALA A 208 37.32 -5.59 -15.43
C ALA A 208 36.20 -6.64 -15.40
N ARG A 209 36.55 -7.85 -14.95
CA ARG A 209 35.62 -8.96 -14.74
C ARG A 209 35.69 -9.42 -13.29
N LYS A 210 34.53 -9.54 -12.64
CA LYS A 210 34.41 -10.13 -11.30
C LYS A 210 33.34 -11.23 -11.30
N THR A 211 33.75 -12.44 -10.94
CA THR A 211 32.84 -13.57 -10.74
C THR A 211 32.28 -13.55 -9.31
N SER A 212 30.97 -13.72 -9.17
CA SER A 212 30.29 -13.84 -7.88
C SER A 212 30.56 -15.21 -7.27
N ALA A 213 30.89 -15.24 -5.97
CA ALA A 213 30.93 -16.46 -5.18
C ALA A 213 29.55 -16.84 -4.61
N THR A 214 28.50 -16.07 -4.94
CA THR A 214 27.14 -16.27 -4.45
C THR A 214 26.23 -16.63 -5.61
N SER A 215 25.48 -17.72 -5.45
CA SER A 215 24.51 -18.20 -6.42
C SER A 215 23.29 -17.28 -6.49
N ILE A 216 22.66 -17.22 -7.67
CA ILE A 216 21.35 -16.56 -7.84
C ILE A 216 20.21 -17.41 -7.23
N MET A 217 20.45 -18.70 -6.99
CA MET A 217 19.53 -19.53 -6.21
C MET A 217 19.59 -19.06 -4.73
N PRO A 218 18.47 -18.59 -4.14
CA PRO A 218 18.50 -17.99 -2.81
C PRO A 218 18.87 -18.99 -1.71
N ALA A 219 19.77 -18.60 -0.82
CA ALA A 219 20.01 -19.32 0.43
C ALA A 219 18.77 -19.23 1.34
N GLY A 220 18.49 -20.28 2.14
CA GLY A 220 17.33 -20.31 3.01
C GLY A 220 15.98 -20.51 2.32
N GLN A 221 15.93 -20.77 1.00
CA GLN A 221 14.69 -21.04 0.28
C GLN A 221 13.96 -22.27 0.84
N VAL A 222 14.68 -23.25 1.39
CA VAL A 222 14.10 -24.43 2.04
C VAL A 222 13.26 -24.11 3.26
N ASN A 223 13.45 -22.94 3.90
CA ASN A 223 12.62 -22.50 5.03
C ASN A 223 11.18 -22.12 4.62
N GLN A 224 10.89 -22.06 3.32
CA GLN A 224 9.52 -21.92 2.83
C GLN A 224 8.73 -23.25 2.89
N LEU A 225 9.42 -24.39 3.03
CA LEU A 225 8.80 -25.68 3.24
C LEU A 225 8.32 -25.81 4.68
N THR A 226 7.18 -26.47 4.89
CA THR A 226 6.58 -26.56 6.23
C THR A 226 7.15 -27.71 7.07
N SER A 227 7.93 -28.62 6.47
CA SER A 227 8.50 -29.77 7.19
C SER A 227 9.69 -30.39 6.46
N ARG A 228 10.48 -31.17 7.21
CA ARG A 228 11.51 -32.06 6.66
C ARG A 228 10.96 -33.00 5.58
N GLN A 229 9.76 -33.53 5.76
CA GLN A 229 9.15 -34.42 4.77
C GLN A 229 8.92 -33.73 3.42
N GLN A 230 8.49 -32.46 3.42
CA GLN A 230 8.34 -31.71 2.17
C GLN A 230 9.69 -31.49 1.46
N PHE A 231 10.77 -31.34 2.22
CA PHE A 231 12.11 -31.30 1.65
C PHE A 231 12.49 -32.63 0.98
N LEU A 232 12.23 -33.76 1.64
CA LEU A 232 12.48 -35.09 1.04
C LEU A 232 11.62 -35.31 -0.21
N ASP A 233 10.36 -34.89 -0.19
CA ASP A 233 9.47 -34.98 -1.35
C ASP A 233 10.03 -34.13 -2.52
N LEU A 234 10.41 -32.88 -2.25
CA LEU A 234 11.04 -31.98 -3.23
C LEU A 234 12.32 -32.59 -3.80
N ALA A 235 13.23 -33.09 -2.95
CA ALA A 235 14.46 -33.73 -3.38
C ALA A 235 14.19 -34.97 -4.23
N ARG A 236 13.17 -35.77 -3.88
CA ARG A 236 12.75 -36.94 -4.67
C ARG A 236 12.26 -36.53 -6.04
N TYR A 237 11.48 -35.46 -6.13
CA TYR A 237 11.05 -34.89 -7.42
C TYR A 237 12.25 -34.51 -8.29
N LEU A 238 13.25 -33.82 -7.73
CA LEU A 238 14.45 -33.42 -8.46
C LEU A 238 15.26 -34.61 -9.00
N ILE A 239 15.39 -35.67 -8.19
CA ILE A 239 16.06 -36.91 -8.62
C ILE A 239 15.28 -37.59 -9.75
N ASP A 240 13.97 -37.75 -9.59
CA ASP A 240 13.10 -38.40 -10.58
C ASP A 240 13.15 -37.68 -11.95
N ILE A 241 13.06 -36.35 -11.98
CA ILE A 241 13.10 -35.60 -13.25
C ILE A 241 14.49 -35.54 -13.86
N HIS A 242 15.55 -35.64 -13.05
CA HIS A 242 16.90 -35.74 -13.57
C HIS A 242 17.13 -37.10 -14.25
N GLU A 243 16.71 -38.20 -13.61
CA GLU A 243 16.86 -39.56 -14.13
C GLU A 243 15.92 -39.84 -15.31
N GLY A 244 14.67 -39.39 -15.20
CA GLY A 244 13.62 -39.66 -16.19
C GLY A 244 13.47 -38.57 -17.28
N GLY A 245 14.22 -37.48 -17.17
CA GLY A 245 14.22 -36.36 -18.10
C GLY A 245 12.85 -35.71 -18.29
N LYS A 246 12.68 -35.05 -19.44
CA LYS A 246 11.45 -34.31 -19.79
C LYS A 246 10.19 -35.17 -19.66
N LYS A 247 10.23 -36.43 -20.10
CA LYS A 247 9.09 -37.34 -20.01
C LYS A 247 8.59 -37.48 -18.58
N ARG A 248 9.50 -37.70 -17.63
CA ARG A 248 9.15 -37.85 -16.22
C ARG A 248 8.67 -36.54 -15.59
N ALA A 249 9.24 -35.41 -16.00
CA ALA A 249 8.78 -34.10 -15.58
C ALA A 249 7.34 -33.81 -16.04
N ASP A 250 7.00 -34.18 -17.28
CA ASP A 250 5.65 -34.04 -17.85
C ASP A 250 4.64 -34.95 -17.10
N GLU A 251 5.03 -36.19 -16.78
CA GLU A 251 4.20 -37.14 -16.00
C GLU A 251 3.91 -36.64 -14.57
N LEU A 252 4.88 -35.96 -13.95
CA LEU A 252 4.78 -35.44 -12.59
C LEU A 252 4.23 -34.02 -12.52
N GLN A 253 3.87 -33.42 -13.66
CA GLN A 253 3.38 -32.06 -13.69
C GLN A 253 2.08 -31.94 -12.86
N PRO A 254 2.06 -31.10 -11.81
CA PRO A 254 0.92 -31.03 -10.92
C PRO A 254 -0.28 -30.37 -11.63
N SER A 255 -1.50 -30.80 -11.29
CA SER A 255 -2.71 -30.18 -11.83
C SER A 255 -2.84 -28.74 -11.33
N LYS A 256 -3.51 -27.87 -12.11
CA LYS A 256 -3.73 -26.47 -11.72
C LYS A 256 -4.41 -26.36 -10.35
N GLU A 257 -5.30 -27.28 -10.02
CA GLU A 257 -6.00 -27.35 -8.75
C GLU A 257 -5.06 -27.67 -7.58
N SER A 258 -4.07 -28.54 -7.79
CA SER A 258 -3.09 -28.92 -6.75
C SER A 258 -2.05 -27.83 -6.45
N THR A 259 -1.81 -26.92 -7.40
CA THR A 259 -0.95 -25.73 -7.23
C THR A 259 -1.72 -24.45 -6.93
N ALA A 260 -3.05 -24.47 -7.03
CA ALA A 260 -3.87 -23.32 -6.68
C ALA A 260 -3.71 -23.04 -5.19
N LEU A 261 -3.44 -21.78 -4.83
CA LEU A 261 -3.49 -21.33 -3.45
C LEU A 261 -4.85 -21.70 -2.87
N SER A 262 -4.87 -22.73 -2.02
CA SER A 262 -6.03 -23.05 -1.21
C SER A 262 -6.16 -21.92 -0.20
N ILE A 263 -6.97 -20.92 -0.56
CA ILE A 263 -7.47 -19.97 0.44
C ILE A 263 -8.28 -20.85 1.39
N PRO A 264 -7.84 -21.04 2.64
CA PRO A 264 -8.60 -21.83 3.57
C PRO A 264 -10.02 -21.26 3.56
N LYS A 265 -11.03 -22.10 3.33
CA LYS A 265 -12.41 -21.77 3.68
C LYS A 265 -12.49 -21.77 5.21
N THR A 266 -11.71 -20.93 5.87
CA THR A 266 -12.04 -20.54 7.23
C THR A 266 -13.42 -19.92 7.10
N ARG A 267 -14.42 -20.60 7.69
CA ARG A 267 -15.67 -19.93 8.01
C ARG A 267 -15.24 -18.71 8.81
N VAL A 268 -15.30 -17.53 8.20
CA VAL A 268 -15.15 -16.27 8.92
C VAL A 268 -16.26 -16.28 9.94
N ARG A 269 -15.94 -16.70 11.17
CA ARG A 269 -16.95 -16.89 12.22
C ARG A 269 -17.46 -15.53 12.70
N TYR A 270 -16.59 -14.53 12.63
CA TYR A 270 -16.85 -13.15 12.91
C TYR A 270 -16.09 -12.30 11.89
N LEU A 271 -16.81 -11.43 11.19
CA LEU A 271 -16.26 -10.39 10.33
C LEU A 271 -16.50 -9.07 11.05
N ASN A 272 -15.47 -8.24 11.19
CA ASN A 272 -15.68 -6.86 11.57
C ASN A 272 -16.19 -6.12 10.33
N GLU A 273 -17.51 -5.91 10.25
CA GLU A 273 -18.16 -5.14 9.18
C GLU A 273 -18.05 -3.62 9.39
N GLY A 274 -17.24 -3.17 10.35
CA GLY A 274 -17.12 -1.78 10.75
C GLY A 274 -18.27 -1.32 11.63
N TYR A 275 -18.44 0.00 11.71
CA TYR A 275 -19.51 0.63 12.47
C TYR A 275 -20.84 0.48 11.71
N GLN A 276 -21.81 -0.18 12.34
CA GLN A 276 -23.19 -0.23 11.84
C GLN A 276 -23.94 0.98 12.41
N ASN A 277 -24.54 1.80 11.54
CA ASN A 277 -25.35 2.92 11.99
C ASN A 277 -26.70 2.42 12.51
N PHE A 278 -27.10 2.89 13.69
CA PHE A 278 -28.44 2.62 14.21
C PHE A 278 -29.44 3.59 13.56
N THR A 279 -30.19 3.08 12.57
CA THR A 279 -31.11 3.88 11.75
C THR A 279 -32.58 3.52 11.99
N GLY A 280 -33.46 4.51 11.81
CA GLY A 280 -34.91 4.34 11.80
C GLY A 280 -35.42 3.70 10.51
N PRO A 281 -36.75 3.47 10.39
CA PRO A 281 -37.37 2.78 9.27
C PRO A 281 -37.13 3.41 7.90
N ASN A 282 -36.83 4.72 7.82
CA ASN A 282 -36.58 5.41 6.56
C ASN A 282 -35.10 5.74 6.31
N GLY A 283 -34.18 5.16 7.11
CA GLY A 283 -32.73 5.28 6.95
C GLY A 283 -32.07 6.44 7.69
N GLU A 284 -32.84 7.34 8.31
CA GLU A 284 -32.35 8.37 9.21
C GLU A 284 -31.72 7.79 10.49
N PRO A 285 -30.77 8.48 11.15
CA PRO A 285 -30.29 8.03 12.46
C PRO A 285 -31.44 7.93 13.47
N ALA A 286 -31.46 6.84 14.26
CA ALA A 286 -32.52 6.55 15.25
C ALA A 286 -32.38 7.36 16.55
N LEU A 287 -32.10 8.65 16.41
CA LEU A 287 -31.90 9.65 17.46
C LEU A 287 -32.53 10.96 17.00
N SER A 288 -32.87 11.86 17.92
CA SER A 288 -33.36 13.20 17.53
C SER A 288 -32.24 14.03 16.87
N PRO A 289 -32.53 14.83 15.83
CA PRO A 289 -31.57 15.78 15.26
C PRO A 289 -31.18 16.89 16.28
N PRO A 290 -30.03 17.56 16.11
CA PRO A 290 -29.17 17.53 14.92
C PRO A 290 -28.23 16.31 14.87
N TRP A 291 -28.18 15.63 13.72
CA TRP A 291 -27.31 14.47 13.48
C TRP A 291 -25.88 14.83 13.08
N GLY A 292 -25.66 16.08 12.69
CA GLY A 292 -24.36 16.63 12.36
C GLY A 292 -24.28 18.07 12.85
N THR A 293 -23.16 18.42 13.50
CA THR A 293 -22.94 19.76 14.03
C THR A 293 -21.55 20.27 13.72
N LEU A 294 -21.45 21.58 13.49
CA LEU A 294 -20.19 22.31 13.55
C LEU A 294 -20.09 22.96 14.93
N ASN A 295 -18.95 22.75 15.61
CA ASN A 295 -18.73 23.22 16.96
C ASN A 295 -17.45 24.06 17.02
N ALA A 296 -17.44 25.12 17.82
CA ALA A 296 -16.22 25.73 18.33
C ALA A 296 -16.01 25.35 19.79
N ILE A 297 -14.79 24.96 20.12
CA ILE A 297 -14.44 24.43 21.45
C ILE A 297 -13.24 25.22 21.97
N ASP A 298 -13.34 25.73 23.19
CA ASP A 298 -12.20 26.21 23.97
C ASP A 298 -11.49 25.01 24.58
N LEU A 299 -10.31 24.68 24.06
CA LEU A 299 -9.55 23.52 24.52
C LEU A 299 -8.91 23.70 25.91
N VAL A 300 -8.78 24.93 26.40
CA VAL A 300 -8.24 25.21 27.74
C VAL A 300 -9.34 24.98 28.78
N LYS A 301 -10.55 25.48 28.51
CA LYS A 301 -11.70 25.34 29.42
C LYS A 301 -12.46 24.03 29.26
N GLY A 302 -12.33 23.38 28.09
CA GLY A 302 -13.15 22.24 27.73
C GLY A 302 -14.61 22.61 27.42
N GLU A 303 -14.86 23.87 27.03
CA GLU A 303 -16.20 24.41 26.82
C GLU A 303 -16.54 24.51 25.33
N ILE A 304 -17.79 24.27 24.97
CA ILE A 304 -18.31 24.53 23.63
C ILE A 304 -18.74 25.99 23.58
N LEU A 305 -18.05 26.81 22.79
CA LEU A 305 -18.35 28.23 22.63
C LEU A 305 -19.64 28.43 21.83
N TRP A 306 -19.83 27.62 20.79
CA TRP A 306 -21.06 27.56 20.02
C TRP A 306 -21.18 26.23 19.27
N ARG A 307 -22.42 25.90 18.91
CA ARG A 307 -22.80 24.70 18.16
C ARG A 307 -23.92 25.04 17.19
N VAL A 308 -23.74 24.67 15.92
CA VAL A 308 -24.77 24.84 14.89
C VAL A 308 -24.96 23.55 14.08
N PRO A 309 -26.18 23.24 13.60
CA PRO A 309 -26.39 22.13 12.67
C PRO A 309 -25.54 22.30 11.40
N LEU A 310 -24.86 21.24 10.98
CA LEU A 310 -24.05 21.23 9.76
C LEU A 310 -24.66 20.29 8.73
N GLY A 311 -25.13 20.88 7.63
CA GLY A 311 -25.71 20.13 6.52
C GLY A 311 -27.18 19.76 6.70
N GLU A 312 -27.76 19.34 5.59
CA GLU A 312 -29.15 18.94 5.47
C GLU A 312 -29.24 17.67 4.60
N TYR A 313 -30.34 16.94 4.78
CA TYR A 313 -30.75 15.86 3.89
C TYR A 313 -31.77 16.42 2.88
N PRO A 314 -31.45 16.49 1.57
CA PRO A 314 -32.34 17.08 0.55
C PRO A 314 -33.78 16.53 0.56
N GLU A 315 -33.95 15.25 0.87
CA GLU A 315 -35.23 14.56 1.00
C GLU A 315 -36.06 15.00 2.20
N LEU A 316 -35.43 15.46 3.29
CA LEU A 316 -36.10 16.01 4.46
C LEU A 316 -36.45 17.49 4.25
N VAL A 317 -35.53 18.22 3.63
CA VAL A 317 -35.73 19.61 3.17
C VAL A 317 -36.96 19.69 2.26
N ALA A 318 -37.12 18.74 1.34
CA ALA A 318 -38.27 18.65 0.43
C ALA A 318 -39.61 18.40 1.17
N LYS A 319 -39.57 17.84 2.38
CA LYS A 319 -40.72 17.64 3.27
C LYS A 319 -40.93 18.81 4.24
N GLY A 320 -40.17 19.88 4.11
CA GLY A 320 -40.23 21.05 5.00
C GLY A 320 -39.48 20.88 6.33
N ILE A 321 -38.74 19.78 6.50
CA ILE A 321 -37.94 19.52 7.70
C ILE A 321 -36.53 20.07 7.46
N ARG A 322 -36.09 20.99 8.31
CA ARG A 322 -34.82 21.73 8.19
C ARG A 322 -34.04 21.66 9.49
N ASN A 323 -32.79 22.12 9.46
CA ASN A 323 -31.88 22.19 10.59
C ASN A 323 -31.60 20.83 11.23
N THR A 324 -31.66 19.75 10.43
CA THR A 324 -31.48 18.40 10.97
C THR A 324 -30.03 18.06 11.25
N GLY A 325 -29.09 18.82 10.71
CA GLY A 325 -27.70 18.38 10.60
C GLY A 325 -27.58 17.14 9.72
N ALA A 326 -26.38 16.87 9.25
CA ALA A 326 -26.13 15.69 8.43
C ALA A 326 -24.75 15.10 8.68
N LEU A 327 -24.62 13.81 8.36
CA LEU A 327 -23.33 13.13 8.38
C LEU A 327 -22.33 13.92 7.50
N SER A 328 -21.16 14.23 8.05
CA SER A 328 -20.13 15.00 7.35
C SER A 328 -18.83 14.20 7.23
N PHE A 329 -18.25 14.19 6.03
CA PHE A 329 -17.02 13.45 5.71
C PHE A 329 -15.84 14.36 5.30
N GLY A 330 -15.82 15.62 5.74
CA GLY A 330 -14.75 16.58 5.43
C GLY A 330 -14.33 17.43 6.63
N GLY A 331 -13.22 18.16 6.48
CA GLY A 331 -12.73 19.09 7.49
C GLY A 331 -13.11 20.54 7.19
N ALA A 332 -12.89 21.40 8.19
CA ALA A 332 -13.03 22.85 8.06
C ALA A 332 -11.66 23.52 7.87
N VAL A 333 -11.64 24.67 7.21
CA VAL A 333 -10.52 25.61 7.21
C VAL A 333 -10.97 26.93 7.85
N ALA A 334 -10.21 27.42 8.82
CA ALA A 334 -10.44 28.72 9.44
C ALA A 334 -9.43 29.74 8.90
N THR A 335 -9.87 30.98 8.73
CA THR A 335 -9.03 32.09 8.23
C THR A 335 -8.84 33.17 9.29
N ALA A 336 -7.78 33.95 9.17
CA ALA A 336 -7.53 35.10 10.05
C ALA A 336 -8.62 36.18 9.95
N GLY A 337 -9.34 36.24 8.82
CA GLY A 337 -10.49 37.14 8.61
C GLY A 337 -11.76 36.75 9.38
N GLY A 338 -11.71 35.73 10.25
CA GLY A 338 -12.84 35.33 11.08
C GLY A 338 -13.88 34.46 10.36
N LEU A 339 -13.49 33.81 9.25
CA LEU A 339 -14.35 32.90 8.49
C LEU A 339 -13.90 31.44 8.64
N ILE A 340 -14.88 30.53 8.72
CA ILE A 340 -14.71 29.08 8.69
C ILE A 340 -15.39 28.54 7.44
N PHE A 341 -14.65 27.85 6.58
CA PHE A 341 -15.19 27.19 5.40
C PHE A 341 -15.23 25.68 5.59
N ILE A 342 -16.37 25.06 5.29
CA ILE A 342 -16.55 23.61 5.41
C ILE A 342 -17.59 23.11 4.39
N ALA A 343 -17.39 21.89 3.90
CA ALA A 343 -18.32 21.15 3.08
C ALA A 343 -18.58 19.76 3.69
N GLY A 344 -18.70 18.72 2.86
CA GLY A 344 -18.72 17.33 3.33
C GLY A 344 -20.10 16.75 3.63
N THR A 345 -21.17 17.51 3.41
CA THR A 345 -22.55 17.12 3.74
C THR A 345 -23.31 16.55 2.53
N PRO A 346 -24.39 15.77 2.73
CA PRO A 346 -25.16 15.14 1.64
C PRO A 346 -25.85 16.12 0.69
N ASP A 347 -26.13 17.34 1.14
CA ASP A 347 -26.60 18.43 0.29
C ASP A 347 -25.56 19.00 -0.68
N GLU A 348 -24.32 18.49 -0.68
CA GLU A 348 -23.23 18.88 -1.58
C GLU A 348 -22.95 20.39 -1.56
N LYS A 349 -23.10 21.05 -0.41
CA LYS A 349 -22.78 22.48 -0.27
C LYS A 349 -21.43 22.71 0.40
N ILE A 350 -20.70 23.71 -0.08
CA ILE A 350 -19.64 24.40 0.68
C ILE A 350 -20.25 25.62 1.36
N ARG A 351 -19.85 25.89 2.60
CA ARG A 351 -20.41 26.94 3.45
C ARG A 351 -19.32 27.80 4.08
N ALA A 352 -19.64 29.06 4.36
CA ALA A 352 -18.84 29.97 5.16
C ALA A 352 -19.60 30.35 6.42
N PHE A 353 -18.97 30.15 7.58
CA PHE A 353 -19.50 30.52 8.89
C PHE A 353 -18.64 31.59 9.54
N GLU A 354 -19.28 32.48 10.29
CA GLU A 354 -18.60 33.44 11.15
C GLU A 354 -17.99 32.72 12.37
N LYS A 355 -16.71 32.95 12.65
CA LYS A 355 -15.91 32.17 13.61
C LYS A 355 -16.41 32.27 15.06
N HIS A 356 -17.00 33.39 15.47
CA HIS A 356 -17.31 33.66 16.88
C HIS A 356 -18.70 33.20 17.30
N SER A 357 -19.63 33.13 16.36
CA SER A 357 -21.04 32.78 16.59
C SER A 357 -21.48 31.51 15.87
N GLY A 358 -20.72 31.04 14.88
CA GLY A 358 -21.15 29.96 13.99
C GLY A 358 -22.27 30.37 13.03
N ARG A 359 -22.54 31.67 12.86
CA ARG A 359 -23.57 32.16 11.93
C ARG A 359 -23.19 31.85 10.49
N LEU A 360 -24.10 31.22 9.74
CA LEU A 360 -23.93 30.98 8.30
C LEU A 360 -23.96 32.33 7.57
N LEU A 361 -22.92 32.60 6.77
CA LEU A 361 -22.77 33.84 5.99
C LEU A 361 -22.97 33.62 4.50
N TRP A 362 -22.57 32.44 4.01
CA TRP A 362 -22.60 32.12 2.59
C TRP A 362 -22.62 30.61 2.38
N GLU A 363 -23.24 30.18 1.28
CA GLU A 363 -23.20 28.80 0.83
C GLU A 363 -23.23 28.71 -0.69
N TYR A 364 -22.68 27.60 -1.23
CA TYR A 364 -22.68 27.31 -2.66
C TYR A 364 -22.86 25.82 -2.91
N LYS A 365 -23.72 25.47 -3.87
CA LYS A 365 -23.97 24.08 -4.29
C LYS A 365 -22.86 23.61 -5.23
N LEU A 366 -22.08 22.64 -4.78
CA LEU A 366 -21.02 22.02 -5.55
C LEU A 366 -21.58 21.07 -6.63
N PRO A 367 -20.82 20.81 -7.70
CA PRO A 367 -21.23 19.86 -8.75
C PRO A 367 -21.23 18.40 -8.28
N ALA A 368 -20.57 18.06 -7.18
CA ALA A 368 -20.62 16.78 -6.48
C ALA A 368 -20.16 16.96 -5.02
N GLY A 369 -20.25 15.91 -4.19
CA GLY A 369 -19.86 15.95 -2.78
C GLY A 369 -18.41 16.43 -2.55
N GLY A 370 -18.23 17.46 -1.74
CA GLY A 370 -16.92 17.99 -1.35
C GLY A 370 -16.43 17.40 -0.04
N TYR A 371 -15.86 16.19 -0.05
CA TYR A 371 -15.39 15.50 1.16
C TYR A 371 -13.95 15.84 1.57
N ALA A 372 -13.25 16.65 0.79
CA ALA A 372 -11.93 17.16 1.18
C ALA A 372 -12.08 18.37 2.12
N THR A 373 -11.09 18.60 2.98
CA THR A 373 -10.95 19.89 3.67
C THR A 373 -10.66 20.97 2.63
N PRO A 374 -11.43 22.08 2.57
CA PRO A 374 -11.12 23.19 1.67
C PRO A 374 -9.73 23.76 1.98
N SER A 375 -9.03 24.24 0.97
CA SER A 375 -7.73 24.89 1.10
C SER A 375 -7.81 26.34 0.66
N THR A 376 -6.95 27.20 1.21
CA THR A 376 -6.78 28.57 0.75
C THR A 376 -5.33 28.87 0.39
N TYR A 377 -5.12 29.64 -0.67
CA TYR A 377 -3.79 30.05 -1.12
C TYR A 377 -3.86 31.41 -1.84
N MET A 378 -2.69 32.02 -2.04
CA MET A 378 -2.52 33.29 -2.74
C MET A 378 -1.84 33.07 -4.09
N VAL A 379 -2.34 33.72 -5.14
CA VAL A 379 -1.65 33.88 -6.43
C VAL A 379 -1.76 35.35 -6.82
N ASP A 380 -0.63 35.98 -7.12
CA ASP A 380 -0.54 37.37 -7.58
C ASP A 380 -1.33 38.37 -6.72
N GLY A 381 -1.30 38.19 -5.40
CA GLY A 381 -1.99 39.07 -4.45
C GLY A 381 -3.50 38.82 -4.33
N ARG A 382 -4.05 37.81 -5.01
CA ARG A 382 -5.45 37.39 -4.90
C ARG A 382 -5.58 36.08 -4.11
N GLN A 383 -6.49 36.05 -3.14
CA GLN A 383 -6.77 34.87 -2.32
C GLN A 383 -7.81 33.99 -2.98
N TYR A 384 -7.54 32.69 -3.01
CA TYR A 384 -8.44 31.66 -3.50
C TYR A 384 -8.84 30.71 -2.37
N LEU A 385 -10.09 30.27 -2.39
CA LEU A 385 -10.62 29.15 -1.62
C LEU A 385 -10.88 28.01 -2.61
N VAL A 386 -10.31 26.83 -2.39
CA VAL A 386 -10.39 25.72 -3.34
C VAL A 386 -10.85 24.45 -2.64
N ILE A 387 -11.73 23.70 -3.31
CA ILE A 387 -12.20 22.40 -2.84
C ILE A 387 -12.32 21.40 -3.99
N ALA A 388 -11.89 20.16 -3.73
CA ALA A 388 -12.17 19.04 -4.60
C ALA A 388 -13.62 18.57 -4.41
N ALA A 389 -14.42 18.65 -5.46
CA ALA A 389 -15.80 18.18 -5.54
C ALA A 389 -15.84 16.84 -6.30
N GLY A 390 -15.19 15.82 -5.73
CA GLY A 390 -15.07 14.49 -6.33
C GLY A 390 -16.23 13.53 -5.99
N GLY A 391 -16.99 13.80 -4.93
CA GLY A 391 -18.03 12.89 -4.47
C GLY A 391 -17.48 11.51 -4.08
N GLY A 392 -18.11 10.45 -4.58
CA GLY A 392 -17.68 9.06 -4.35
C GLY A 392 -18.55 8.29 -3.37
N GLY A 393 -19.84 8.63 -3.25
CA GLY A 393 -20.86 7.81 -2.60
C GLY A 393 -20.85 7.75 -1.08
N LYS A 394 -19.85 8.33 -0.37
CA LYS A 394 -19.74 8.27 1.10
C LYS A 394 -20.98 8.76 1.85
N ASN A 395 -21.66 9.79 1.33
CA ASN A 395 -22.97 10.29 1.81
C ASN A 395 -24.09 10.09 0.77
N GLY A 396 -23.98 9.09 -0.11
CA GLY A 396 -24.94 8.89 -1.19
C GLY A 396 -24.93 9.98 -2.28
N THR A 397 -23.91 10.86 -2.29
CA THR A 397 -23.77 11.88 -3.33
C THR A 397 -23.25 11.27 -4.62
N LYS A 398 -23.59 11.90 -5.75
CA LYS A 398 -23.02 11.54 -7.05
C LYS A 398 -21.50 11.66 -7.07
N SER A 399 -20.87 10.92 -7.97
CA SER A 399 -19.45 11.08 -8.29
C SER A 399 -19.21 12.30 -9.16
N GLY A 400 -18.04 12.90 -9.00
CA GLY A 400 -17.53 13.99 -9.83
C GLY A 400 -16.00 13.93 -9.89
N ASP A 401 -15.42 14.86 -10.64
CA ASP A 401 -13.97 14.95 -10.87
C ASP A 401 -13.49 16.42 -10.85
N SER A 402 -14.33 17.32 -10.35
CA SER A 402 -14.09 18.76 -10.45
C SER A 402 -13.34 19.30 -9.24
N VAL A 403 -12.50 20.31 -9.49
CA VAL A 403 -11.92 21.19 -8.45
C VAL A 403 -12.52 22.57 -8.63
N ILE A 404 -13.15 23.12 -7.58
CA ILE A 404 -13.81 24.42 -7.63
C ILE A 404 -12.98 25.44 -6.85
N ALA A 405 -12.70 26.58 -7.47
CA ALA A 405 -12.00 27.70 -6.86
C ALA A 405 -12.91 28.93 -6.77
N PHE A 406 -12.92 29.58 -5.61
CA PHE A 406 -13.66 30.81 -5.34
C PHE A 406 -12.66 31.93 -5.01
N ALA A 407 -12.94 33.13 -5.49
CA ALA A 407 -12.24 34.35 -5.11
C ALA A 407 -13.22 35.52 -5.18
N LEU A 408 -12.97 36.58 -4.41
CA LEU A 408 -13.71 37.83 -4.57
C LEU A 408 -13.48 38.39 -5.98
N ALA A 409 -14.46 39.11 -6.51
CA ALA A 409 -14.31 39.83 -7.77
C ALA A 409 -13.17 40.86 -7.65
N GLU A 410 -12.46 41.10 -8.74
CA GLU A 410 -11.49 42.19 -8.76
C GLU A 410 -12.23 43.53 -8.70
N PRO A 411 -11.65 44.56 -8.07
CA PRO A 411 -12.31 45.86 -7.88
C PRO A 411 -12.90 46.43 -9.18
N ASP A 412 -12.27 46.19 -10.32
CA ASP A 412 -12.68 46.71 -11.63
C ASP A 412 -13.75 45.87 -12.35
N GLN A 413 -14.14 44.72 -11.79
CA GLN A 413 -15.17 43.80 -12.31
C GLN A 413 -16.38 43.70 -11.37
N ALA A 414 -16.35 44.36 -10.22
CA ALA A 414 -17.50 44.48 -9.34
C ALA A 414 -18.48 45.52 -9.93
N THR A 415 -19.55 45.05 -10.57
CA THR A 415 -20.66 45.95 -10.92
C THR A 415 -21.15 46.62 -9.62
N PRO A 416 -21.21 47.95 -9.52
CA PRO A 416 -21.76 48.60 -8.35
C PRO A 416 -23.24 48.25 -8.28
N THR A 417 -23.62 47.32 -7.41
CA THR A 417 -25.00 47.27 -6.94
C THR A 417 -25.17 48.45 -6.01
N ASP A 418 -25.66 49.55 -6.59
CA ASP A 418 -26.21 50.69 -5.85
C ASP A 418 -27.23 50.16 -4.83
N PRO A 419 -27.01 50.33 -3.51
CA PRO A 419 -27.96 49.85 -2.51
C PRO A 419 -29.28 50.64 -2.50
N THR A 420 -29.43 51.69 -3.33
CA THR A 420 -30.56 52.63 -3.20
C THR A 420 -31.51 52.75 -4.39
N SER A 421 -31.26 52.11 -5.54
CA SER A 421 -32.20 52.14 -6.67
C SER A 421 -33.14 50.92 -6.67
N GLY A 422 -34.04 50.88 -5.68
CA GLY A 422 -35.09 49.87 -5.61
C GLY A 422 -35.92 49.86 -4.34
N ALA A 423 -36.08 51.01 -3.66
CA ALA A 423 -37.00 51.11 -2.52
C ALA A 423 -38.46 51.10 -3.01
N SER A 424 -38.96 49.89 -3.27
CA SER A 424 -40.38 49.57 -3.25
C SER A 424 -40.69 48.97 -1.88
N GLU A 425 -41.40 49.75 -1.06
CA GLU A 425 -42.01 49.45 0.23
C GLU A 425 -41.91 47.98 0.70
N SER A 426 -40.91 47.68 1.52
CA SER A 426 -40.89 46.51 2.39
C SER A 426 -40.29 46.93 3.74
N PRO A 427 -40.90 46.55 4.87
CA PRO A 427 -40.65 47.17 6.17
C PRO A 427 -39.47 46.53 6.89
N TRP A 428 -38.29 46.51 6.27
CA TRP A 428 -37.09 45.96 6.91
C TRP A 428 -36.19 47.08 7.40
N ILE A 429 -35.89 47.03 8.70
CA ILE A 429 -35.00 47.97 9.40
C ILE A 429 -33.57 47.43 9.31
N GLU A 430 -32.62 48.29 8.96
CA GLU A 430 -31.19 47.98 8.97
C GLU A 430 -30.64 48.15 10.39
N LEU A 431 -30.22 47.05 11.02
CA LEU A 431 -29.86 47.00 12.45
C LEU A 431 -28.34 46.99 12.70
N PHE A 432 -27.52 47.18 11.66
CA PHE A 432 -26.06 47.18 11.81
C PHE A 432 -25.43 48.16 10.83
N ASP A 433 -24.90 49.26 11.37
CA ASP A 433 -24.24 50.32 10.59
C ASP A 433 -22.73 50.10 10.43
N GLY A 434 -22.25 48.91 10.81
CA GLY A 434 -20.83 48.58 10.81
C GLY A 434 -20.07 49.00 12.07
N ARG A 435 -20.74 49.56 13.10
CA ARG A 435 -20.09 49.91 14.38
C ARG A 435 -20.86 49.46 15.61
N THR A 436 -22.20 49.53 15.61
CA THR A 436 -23.04 49.04 16.73
C THR A 436 -24.32 48.38 16.22
N LEU A 437 -24.88 47.47 17.03
CA LEU A 437 -26.15 46.80 16.76
C LEU A 437 -27.21 47.34 17.74
N ASP A 438 -28.16 48.13 17.24
CA ASP A 438 -29.26 48.67 18.05
C ASP A 438 -30.59 48.00 17.65
N GLY A 439 -31.26 47.36 18.62
CA GLY A 439 -32.59 46.74 18.44
C GLY A 439 -32.55 45.21 18.34
N TRP A 440 -33.58 44.57 18.91
CA TRP A 440 -33.65 43.15 19.31
C TRP A 440 -33.02 42.10 18.37
N VAL A 441 -32.24 41.22 19.00
CA VAL A 441 -31.47 40.12 18.43
C VAL A 441 -32.32 38.85 18.36
N HIS A 442 -32.27 38.16 17.22
CA HIS A 442 -32.72 36.78 17.10
C HIS A 442 -31.71 35.90 17.85
N LEU A 443 -32.14 35.35 18.98
CA LEU A 443 -31.27 34.60 19.88
C LEU A 443 -31.00 33.19 19.33
N ASN A 444 -29.76 32.93 18.91
CA ASN A 444 -29.24 31.58 18.67
C ASN A 444 -28.30 31.19 19.82
N GLY A 445 -28.71 30.21 20.63
CA GLY A 445 -28.04 29.72 21.84
C GLY A 445 -29.04 29.06 22.80
N SER A 446 -28.58 28.37 23.85
CA SER A 446 -29.46 27.87 24.92
C SER A 446 -29.86 29.02 25.86
N HIS A 447 -31.17 29.15 26.11
CA HIS A 447 -31.77 30.12 27.04
C HIS A 447 -32.67 29.36 28.01
N ASP A 448 -32.63 29.75 29.29
CA ASP A 448 -33.47 29.16 30.32
C ASP A 448 -34.73 30.02 30.50
N PHE A 449 -35.88 29.45 30.14
CA PHE A 449 -37.18 30.06 30.32
C PHE A 449 -37.88 29.46 31.55
N PHE A 450 -38.61 30.28 32.29
CA PHE A 450 -39.43 29.82 33.41
C PHE A 450 -40.89 30.22 33.20
N VAL A 451 -41.80 29.47 33.82
CA VAL A 451 -43.23 29.77 33.80
C VAL A 451 -43.58 30.45 35.13
N ALA A 452 -44.04 31.69 35.05
CA ALA A 452 -44.63 32.42 36.17
C ALA A 452 -46.02 32.91 35.74
N ASP A 453 -47.04 32.69 36.58
CA ASP A 453 -48.42 33.14 36.35
C ASP A 453 -49.00 32.78 34.97
N SER A 454 -48.67 31.60 34.47
CA SER A 454 -49.14 31.06 33.18
C SER A 454 -48.63 31.80 31.94
N GLU A 455 -47.61 32.65 32.08
CA GLU A 455 -46.90 33.27 30.97
C GLU A 455 -45.43 32.79 30.92
N ILE A 456 -44.88 32.70 29.71
CA ILE A 456 -43.48 32.36 29.49
C ILE A 456 -42.68 33.65 29.63
N VAL A 457 -41.82 33.70 30.63
CA VAL A 457 -40.88 34.82 30.84
C VAL A 457 -39.47 34.29 30.61
N GLY A 458 -38.73 34.98 29.73
CA GLY A 458 -37.41 34.58 29.22
C GLY A 458 -36.33 35.62 29.44
#